data_AF-A0A067WDN9-F1
#
_entry.id   AF-A0A067WDN9-F1
#
_cell.length_a   1.000
_cell.length_b   1.000
_cell.length_c   1.000
_cell.angle_alpha   90.00
_cell.angle_beta   90.00
_cell.angle_gamma   90.00
#
_symmetry.space_group_name_H-M   'P 1'
#
loop_
_entity.id
_entity.type
_entity.pdbx_description
1 polymer ?
#
loop_
_entity_poly.entity_id
_entity_poly.type
_entity_poly.pdbx_seq_one_letter_code
_entity_poly.pdbx_strand_id
1 'polypeptide(L)'
;MAYNCSPLRYPGGKTVLYSKVKEILEKNGLNGCSYREPFAGGCGLALKLLLNDDVKDIYINDIDPFIWSFWHCVLHKTEELIEKINTTTVSLEEWYKQKEISPENADVLNVGFAALF
;
A
#
# COMPACT_ATOMS: atom_id res chain seq x y z
N MET A 1 18.05 -6.28 -9.13
CA MET A 1 16.69 -5.73 -9.32
C MET A 1 16.12 -5.42 -7.94
N ALA A 2 15.63 -4.20 -7.70
CA ALA A 2 14.99 -3.88 -6.43
C ALA A 2 13.68 -4.66 -6.35
N TYR A 3 13.62 -5.70 -5.50
CA TYR A 3 12.38 -6.38 -5.18
C TYR A 3 11.47 -5.38 -4.47
N ASN A 4 10.35 -5.02 -5.09
CA ASN A 4 9.37 -4.14 -4.51
C ASN A 4 8.30 -5.00 -3.84
N CYS A 5 8.21 -4.91 -2.51
CA CYS A 5 7.23 -5.66 -1.73
C CYS A 5 5.81 -5.08 -1.84
N SER A 6 5.66 -3.92 -2.49
CA SER A 6 4.36 -3.29 -2.71
C SER A 6 3.57 -3.98 -3.83
N PRO A 7 2.26 -4.21 -3.63
CA PRO A 7 1.36 -4.60 -4.71
C PRO A 7 1.01 -3.44 -5.67
N LEU A 8 1.34 -2.18 -5.33
CA LEU A 8 1.02 -1.00 -6.13
C LEU A 8 2.22 -0.53 -6.97
N ARG A 9 1.94 -0.19 -8.24
CA ARG A 9 2.87 0.63 -9.05
C ARG A 9 2.70 2.10 -8.70
N TYR A 10 3.30 2.52 -7.59
CA TYR A 10 3.15 3.88 -7.09
C TYR A 10 4.37 4.77 -7.40
N PRO A 11 4.21 5.97 -7.97
CA PRO A 11 5.33 6.89 -8.22
C PRO A 11 5.97 7.35 -6.90
N GLY A 12 7.28 7.62 -6.94
CA GLY A 12 8.02 8.07 -5.75
C GLY A 12 8.29 6.96 -4.72
N GLY A 13 8.40 5.70 -5.16
CA GLY A 13 8.68 4.56 -4.32
C GLY A 13 9.92 4.75 -3.43
N LYS A 14 9.71 4.78 -2.11
CA LYS A 14 10.76 5.05 -1.10
C LYS A 14 11.64 3.84 -0.78
N THR A 15 11.42 2.70 -1.43
CA THR A 15 12.19 1.45 -1.22
C THR A 15 13.70 1.65 -1.46
N VAL A 16 14.09 2.62 -2.30
CA VAL A 16 15.50 3.00 -2.51
C VAL A 16 16.17 3.53 -1.23
N LEU A 17 15.40 4.10 -0.29
CA LEU A 17 15.90 4.65 0.98
C LEU A 17 16.15 3.57 2.03
N TYR A 18 15.78 2.31 1.77
CA TYR A 18 15.84 1.21 2.72
C TYR A 18 17.19 1.12 3.45
N SER A 19 18.31 1.09 2.71
CA SER A 19 19.64 0.94 3.33
C SER A 19 19.96 2.10 4.27
N LYS A 20 19.50 3.31 3.93
CA LYS A 20 19.75 4.50 4.75
C LYS A 20 18.90 4.51 6.01
N VAL A 21 17.63 4.13 5.90
CA VAL A 21 16.71 4.06 7.03
C VAL A 21 17.13 2.96 7.99
N LYS A 22 17.51 1.78 7.48
CA LYS A 22 18.05 0.69 8.29
C LYS A 22 19.30 1.12 9.09
N GLU A 23 20.25 1.80 8.43
CA GLU A 23 21.44 2.35 9.11
C GLU A 23 21.06 3.33 10.24
N ILE A 24 20.03 4.16 10.04
CA ILE A 24 19.52 5.08 11.07
C ILE A 24 18.92 4.29 12.24
N LEU A 25 18.12 3.26 11.98
CA LEU A 25 17.53 2.43 13.03
C LEU A 25 18.63 1.77 13.89
N GLU A 26 19.61 1.14 13.24
CA GLU A 26 20.71 0.44 13.91
C GLU A 26 21.55 1.39 14.77
N LYS A 27 21.94 2.54 14.23
CA LYS A 27 22.77 3.53 14.95
C LYS A 27 22.08 4.14 16.16
N ASN A 28 20.75 4.12 16.20
CA ASN A 28 19.97 4.67 17.29
C ASN A 28 19.40 3.58 18.22
N GLY A 29 19.75 2.31 18.02
CA GLY A 29 19.21 1.20 18.82
C GLY A 29 17.70 1.01 18.66
N LEU A 30 17.15 1.32 17.48
CA LEU A 30 15.71 1.27 17.17
C LEU A 30 15.31 0.01 16.39
N ASN A 31 16.17 -1.00 16.31
CA ASN A 31 15.82 -2.27 15.69
C ASN A 31 14.60 -2.88 16.41
N GLY A 32 13.60 -3.32 15.63
CA GLY A 32 12.34 -3.82 16.19
C GLY A 32 11.40 -2.74 16.71
N CYS A 33 11.62 -1.45 16.40
CA CYS A 33 10.67 -0.39 16.74
C CYS A 33 9.36 -0.54 15.96
N SER A 34 8.34 0.24 16.37
CA SER A 34 7.14 0.47 15.57
C SER A 34 7.39 1.54 14.53
N TYR A 35 7.23 1.23 13.24
CA TYR A 35 7.48 2.19 12.16
C TYR A 35 6.19 2.85 11.68
N ARG A 36 6.20 4.17 11.47
CA ARG A 36 5.03 4.93 11.00
C ARG A 36 5.32 5.52 9.64
N GLU A 37 4.51 5.18 8.64
CA GLU A 37 4.61 5.69 7.27
C GLU A 37 3.37 6.56 6.98
N PRO A 38 3.42 7.87 7.29
CA PRO A 38 2.27 8.77 7.14
C PRO A 38 1.93 9.14 5.68
N PHE A 39 2.86 8.87 4.75
CA PHE A 39 2.76 9.13 3.31
C PHE A 39 3.07 7.84 2.54
N ALA A 40 2.25 6.83 2.81
CA ALA A 40 2.51 5.47 2.39
C ALA A 40 2.62 5.35 0.87
N GLY A 41 1.66 5.87 0.12
CA GLY A 41 1.53 5.56 -1.30
C GLY A 41 1.53 4.04 -1.49
N GLY A 42 2.55 3.53 -2.19
CA GLY A 42 2.81 2.10 -2.31
C GLY A 42 3.38 1.41 -1.06
N CYS A 43 3.74 2.11 0.02
CA CYS A 43 4.23 1.54 1.28
C CYS A 43 5.50 0.66 1.17
N GLY A 44 6.24 0.75 0.06
CA GLY A 44 7.32 -0.18 -0.26
C GLY A 44 8.51 -0.17 0.72
N LEU A 45 8.80 0.97 1.36
CA LEU A 45 9.84 1.07 2.39
C LEU A 45 9.43 0.37 3.68
N ALA A 46 8.28 0.74 4.24
CA ALA A 46 7.76 0.17 5.48
C ALA A 46 7.56 -1.35 5.36
N LEU A 47 6.98 -1.83 4.24
CA LEU A 47 6.83 -3.26 3.99
C LEU A 47 8.17 -3.98 3.94
N LYS A 48 9.18 -3.38 3.31
CA LYS A 48 10.51 -3.98 3.23
C LYS A 48 11.20 -4.04 4.60
N LEU A 49 11.03 -3.03 5.45
CA LEU A 49 11.51 -3.05 6.84
C LEU A 49 10.81 -4.16 7.64
N LEU A 50 9.49 -4.27 7.50
CA LEU A 50 8.70 -5.29 8.21
C LEU A 50 9.09 -6.71 7.80
N LEU A 51 9.15 -6.97 6.49
CA LEU A 51 9.42 -8.31 5.95
C LEU A 51 10.86 -8.79 6.16
N ASN A 52 11.78 -7.88 6.52
CA ASN A 52 13.16 -8.20 6.88
C ASN A 52 13.39 -8.21 8.40
N ASP A 53 12.32 -8.14 9.20
CA ASP A 53 12.37 -8.09 10.66
C ASP A 53 13.17 -6.90 11.24
N ASP A 54 13.36 -5.82 10.46
CA ASP A 54 14.04 -4.60 10.92
C ASP A 54 13.15 -3.82 11.92
N VAL A 55 11.82 -3.97 11.79
CA VAL A 55 10.78 -3.33 12.61
C VAL A 55 9.72 -4.37 12.97
N LYS A 56 9.08 -4.24 14.12
CA LYS A 56 8.12 -5.24 14.62
C LYS A 56 6.72 -5.09 14.01
N ASP A 57 6.34 -3.86 13.69
CA ASP A 57 5.05 -3.50 13.14
C ASP A 57 5.17 -2.20 12.32
N ILE A 58 4.20 -1.98 11.43
CA ILE A 58 4.09 -0.78 10.62
C ILE A 58 2.70 -0.18 10.76
N TYR A 59 2.64 1.15 10.77
CA TYR A 59 1.41 1.92 10.73
C TYR A 59 1.35 2.65 9.40
N ILE A 60 0.32 2.37 8.61
CA ILE A 60 0.13 2.87 7.25
C ILE A 60 -0.92 3.97 7.27
N ASN A 61 -0.58 5.13 6.74
CA ASN A 61 -1.54 6.20 6.48
C ASN A 61 -1.24 6.87 5.13
N ASP A 62 -2.28 7.35 4.48
CA ASP A 62 -2.19 8.25 3.34
C ASP A 62 -3.38 9.20 3.34
N ILE A 63 -3.21 10.39 2.75
CA ILE A 63 -4.29 11.37 2.62
C ILE A 63 -5.17 11.07 1.41
N ASP A 64 -4.62 10.37 0.40
CA ASP A 64 -5.39 9.98 -0.76
C ASP A 64 -6.41 8.90 -0.35
N PRO A 65 -7.73 9.16 -0.52
CA PRO A 65 -8.77 8.24 -0.09
C PRO A 65 -8.76 6.91 -0.85
N PHE A 66 -8.29 6.87 -2.11
CA PHE A 66 -8.13 5.63 -2.86
C PHE A 66 -7.02 4.77 -2.26
N ILE A 67 -5.86 5.38 -1.97
CA ILE A 67 -4.72 4.69 -1.39
C ILE A 67 -5.03 4.22 0.04
N TRP A 68 -5.65 5.09 0.85
CA TRP A 68 -6.11 4.71 2.18
C TRP A 68 -7.10 3.54 2.11
N SER A 69 -8.10 3.61 1.23
CA SER A 69 -9.12 2.56 1.09
C SER A 69 -8.52 1.25 0.61
N PHE A 70 -7.54 1.30 -0.30
CA PHE A 70 -6.80 0.12 -0.75
C PHE A 70 -6.12 -0.58 0.43
N TRP A 71 -5.30 0.14 1.22
CA TRP A 71 -4.62 -0.46 2.37
C TRP A 71 -5.59 -0.94 3.44
N HIS A 72 -6.68 -0.22 3.67
CA HIS A 72 -7.76 -0.67 4.54
C HIS A 72 -8.36 -2.00 4.04
N CYS A 73 -8.61 -2.14 2.75
CA CYS A 73 -9.14 -3.37 2.17
C CYS A 73 -8.14 -4.53 2.25
N VAL A 74 -6.84 -4.27 2.03
CA VAL A 74 -5.79 -5.28 2.20
C VAL A 74 -5.80 -5.87 3.61
N LEU A 75 -6.03 -5.05 4.65
CA LEU A 75 -5.99 -5.48 6.04
C LEU A 75 -7.33 -6.03 6.57
N HIS A 76 -8.46 -5.51 6.09
CA HIS A 76 -9.77 -5.72 6.73
C HIS A 76 -10.84 -6.29 5.80
N LYS A 77 -10.60 -6.33 4.48
CA LYS A 77 -11.52 -6.85 3.46
C LYS A 77 -10.77 -7.72 2.44
N THR A 78 -9.77 -8.46 2.92
CA THR A 78 -8.79 -9.16 2.08
C THR A 78 -9.47 -10.11 1.10
N GLU A 79 -10.37 -10.97 1.58
CA GLU A 79 -11.06 -11.96 0.74
C GLU A 79 -11.96 -11.31 -0.30
N GLU A 80 -12.72 -10.28 0.09
CA GLU A 80 -13.60 -9.52 -0.81
C GLU A 80 -12.80 -8.81 -1.92
N LEU A 81 -11.66 -8.22 -1.56
CA LEU A 81 -10.76 -7.58 -2.51
C LEU A 81 -10.16 -8.60 -3.48
N ILE A 82 -9.70 -9.75 -2.99
CA ILE A 82 -9.14 -10.84 -3.80
C ILE A 82 -10.20 -11.40 -4.76
N GLU A 83 -11.42 -11.64 -4.28
CA GLU A 83 -12.53 -12.10 -5.12
C GLU A 83 -12.81 -11.11 -6.25
N LYS A 84 -12.88 -9.82 -5.94
CA LYS A 84 -13.12 -8.77 -6.95
C LYS A 84 -11.98 -8.70 -7.97
N ILE A 85 -10.73 -8.79 -7.55
CA ILE A 85 -9.55 -8.86 -8.44
C ILE A 85 -9.64 -10.07 -9.39
N ASN A 86 -9.97 -11.25 -8.86
CA ASN A 86 -9.98 -12.49 -9.66
C ASN A 86 -11.18 -12.58 -10.61
N THR A 87 -12.30 -11.95 -10.27
CA THR A 87 -13.55 -12.03 -11.05
C THR A 87 -13.73 -10.87 -12.04
N THR A 88 -12.97 -9.79 -11.90
CA THR A 88 -13.08 -8.62 -12.78
C THR A 88 -12.21 -8.80 -14.02
N THR A 89 -12.83 -8.77 -15.19
CA THR A 89 -12.10 -8.81 -16.47
C THR A 89 -11.46 -7.45 -16.73
N VAL A 90 -10.14 -7.43 -16.97
CA VAL A 90 -9.40 -6.20 -17.28
C VAL A 90 -9.66 -5.80 -18.74
N SER A 91 -10.40 -4.70 -18.94
CA SER A 91 -10.70 -4.12 -20.25
C SER A 91 -10.68 -2.59 -20.19
N LEU A 92 -10.66 -1.93 -21.35
CA LEU A 92 -10.78 -0.47 -21.42
C LEU A 92 -12.13 0.02 -20.84
N GLU A 93 -13.20 -0.72 -21.10
CA GLU A 93 -14.53 -0.43 -20.55
C GLU A 93 -14.50 -0.46 -19.02
N GLU A 94 -13.85 -1.48 -18.44
CA GLU A 94 -13.72 -1.59 -17.00
C GLU A 94 -12.87 -0.47 -16.42
N TRP A 95 -11.75 -0.12 -17.08
CA TRP A 95 -10.92 1.01 -16.70
C TRP A 95 -11.70 2.34 -16.65
N TYR A 96 -12.56 2.61 -17.65
CA TYR A 96 -13.43 3.79 -17.61
C TYR A 96 -14.39 3.75 -16.43
N LYS A 97 -15.01 2.61 -16.11
CA LYS A 97 -15.89 2.49 -14.93
C LYS A 97 -15.14 2.79 -13.63
N GLN A 98 -13.94 2.24 -13.46
CA GLN A 98 -13.15 2.44 -12.24
C GLN A 98 -12.70 3.90 -12.07
N LYS A 99 -12.46 4.60 -13.18
CA LYS A 99 -12.14 6.04 -13.17
C LYS A 99 -13.29 6.95 -12.75
N GLU A 100 -14.53 6.53 -12.95
CA GLU A 100 -15.71 7.30 -12.53
C GLU A 100 -16.06 7.09 -11.05
N ILE A 101 -15.37 6.18 -10.35
CA ILE A 101 -15.58 5.96 -8.91
C ILE A 101 -15.18 7.21 -8.14
N SER A 102 -16.10 7.69 -7.32
CA SER A 102 -15.95 8.86 -6.45
C SER A 102 -15.90 8.39 -4.99
N PRO A 103 -14.83 8.69 -4.23
CA PRO A 103 -14.67 8.22 -2.85
C PRO A 103 -15.78 8.67 -1.89
N GLU A 104 -16.40 9.81 -2.15
CA GLU A 104 -17.52 10.32 -1.35
C GLU A 104 -18.84 9.58 -1.60
N ASN A 105 -18.97 8.84 -2.72
CA ASN A 105 -20.21 8.20 -3.16
C ASN A 105 -20.13 6.67 -3.25
N ALA A 106 -18.99 6.06 -2.95
CA ALA A 106 -18.76 4.62 -3.05
C ALA A 106 -18.29 4.02 -1.72
N ASP A 107 -18.56 2.74 -1.51
CA ASP A 107 -18.02 2.03 -0.35
C ASP A 107 -16.51 1.81 -0.45
N VAL A 108 -15.87 1.57 0.70
CA VAL A 108 -14.42 1.41 0.82
C VAL A 108 -13.85 0.30 -0.07
N LEU A 109 -14.61 -0.77 -0.35
CA LEU A 109 -14.14 -1.87 -1.20
C LEU A 109 -14.07 -1.42 -2.66
N ASN A 110 -15.10 -0.74 -3.13
CA ASN A 110 -15.13 -0.19 -4.49
C ASN A 110 -14.07 0.90 -4.68
N VAL A 111 -13.89 1.79 -3.70
CA VAL A 111 -12.84 2.82 -3.72
C VAL A 111 -11.44 2.19 -3.70
N GLY A 112 -11.21 1.24 -2.80
CA GLY A 112 -9.92 0.55 -2.69
C GLY A 112 -9.57 -0.28 -3.93
N PHE A 113 -10.57 -0.89 -4.57
CA PHE A 113 -10.38 -1.64 -5.81
C PHE A 113 -10.09 -0.71 -6.99
N ALA A 114 -10.76 0.43 -7.09
CA ALA A 114 -10.53 1.42 -8.15
C ALA A 114 -9.07 1.92 -8.17
N ALA A 115 -8.37 1.92 -7.02
CA ALA A 115 -6.95 2.26 -6.92
C ALA A 115 -6.00 1.34 -7.74
N LEU A 116 -6.50 0.21 -8.25
CA LEU A 116 -5.74 -0.75 -9.07
C LEU A 116 -5.79 -0.46 -10.59
N PHE A 117 -6.57 0.54 -11.03
CA PHE A 117 -6.82 0.89 -12.44
C PHE A 117 -6.27 2.27 -12.82
#